data_AF-A0A8T6PBX0-F1
#
_entry.id   AF-A0A8T6PBX0-F1
#
_cell.length_a   1.000
_cell.length_b   1.000
_cell.length_c   1.000
_cell.angle_alpha   90.00
_cell.angle_beta   90.00
_cell.angle_gamma   90.00
#
_symmetry.space_group_name_H-M   'P 1'
#
loop_
_entity.id
_entity.type
_entity.pdbx_description
1 polymer ?
#
loop_
_entity_poly.entity_id
_entity_poly.type
_entity_poly.pdbx_seq_one_letter_code
_entity_poly.pdbx_strand_id
1 'polypeptide(L)'
;MDLNIIGLPEAWLTRVDLQLPSAIMVDVWKTSPFMALLLLAGLQTIPADLYEAASVDGANRFHQFRHITLPLLRPTIGVALVFRTLDALRVFDLFNVLFGRAQLTMATYNYETLVGNQQDGYASAVGVLIF
;
A
#
# COMPACT_ATOMS: atom_id res chain seq x y z
N MET A 1 -39.35 -1.04 18.80
CA MET A 1 -39.09 -2.10 17.82
C MET A 1 -37.87 -1.65 17.04
N ASP A 2 -36.69 -2.08 17.50
CA ASP A 2 -35.43 -1.76 16.84
C ASP A 2 -35.36 -2.56 15.54
N LEU A 3 -35.68 -1.88 14.45
CA LEU A 3 -35.56 -2.39 13.10
C LEU A 3 -34.06 -2.55 12.81
N ASN A 4 -33.57 -3.77 13.03
CA ASN A 4 -32.20 -4.25 12.80
C ASN A 4 -31.84 -4.25 11.29
N ILE A 5 -32.05 -3.12 10.61
CA ILE A 5 -31.85 -2.89 9.17
C ILE A 5 -30.39 -2.47 8.90
N ILE A 6 -29.72 -1.95 9.92
CA ILE A 6 -28.28 -1.76 9.93
C ILE A 6 -27.72 -3.03 10.57
N GLY A 7 -26.95 -3.83 9.84
CA GLY A 7 -26.21 -4.93 10.45
C GLY A 7 -25.46 -4.41 11.68
N LEU A 8 -25.41 -5.22 12.75
CA LEU A 8 -24.74 -4.88 14.00
C LEU A 8 -23.40 -4.17 13.72
N PRO A 9 -23.05 -3.09 14.44
CA PRO A 9 -21.82 -2.34 14.18
C PRO A 9 -20.63 -3.30 14.15
N GLU A 10 -20.10 -3.51 12.95
CA GLU A 10 -19.01 -4.45 12.72
C GLU A 10 -17.75 -3.91 13.41
N ALA A 11 -17.12 -4.75 14.23
CA ALA A 11 -15.98 -4.35 15.04
C ALA A 11 -14.67 -4.42 14.23
N TRP A 12 -14.56 -3.62 13.16
CA TRP A 12 -13.46 -3.62 12.19
C TRP A 12 -12.05 -3.61 12.81
N LEU A 13 -11.86 -2.89 13.91
CA LEU A 13 -10.56 -2.72 14.57
C LEU A 13 -10.36 -3.66 15.77
N THR A 14 -11.42 -4.27 16.28
CA THR A 14 -11.38 -5.09 17.50
C THR A 14 -11.47 -6.58 17.20
N ARG A 15 -12.06 -6.94 16.06
CA ARG A 15 -12.17 -8.33 15.61
C ARG A 15 -10.88 -8.76 14.91
N VAL A 16 -10.23 -9.80 15.44
CA VAL A 16 -8.91 -10.28 14.98
C VAL A 16 -8.88 -10.63 13.49
N ASP A 17 -9.99 -11.13 12.95
CA ASP A 17 -10.16 -11.45 11.52
C ASP A 17 -10.26 -10.20 10.63
N LEU A 18 -10.73 -9.06 11.15
CA LEU A 18 -10.92 -7.82 10.40
C LEU A 18 -9.80 -6.80 10.56
N GLN A 19 -8.98 -6.89 11.61
CA GLN A 19 -7.92 -5.92 11.90
C GLN A 19 -6.97 -5.71 10.71
N LEU A 20 -6.33 -6.78 10.23
CA LEU A 20 -5.38 -6.68 9.11
C LEU A 20 -6.05 -6.26 7.79
N PRO A 21 -7.18 -6.85 7.36
CA PRO A 21 -7.90 -6.36 6.17
C PRO A 21 -8.28 -4.88 6.25
N SER A 22 -8.73 -4.41 7.40
CA SER A 22 -9.09 -2.99 7.60
C SER A 22 -7.87 -2.09 7.46
N ALA A 23 -6.74 -2.47 8.07
CA ALA A 23 -5.48 -1.74 7.94
C ALA A 23 -5.02 -1.69 6.48
N ILE A 24 -5.04 -2.82 5.77
CA ILE A 24 -4.67 -2.90 4.35
C ILE A 24 -5.57 -1.97 3.52
N MET A 25 -6.88 -1.96 3.77
CA MET A 25 -7.81 -1.11 3.03
C MET A 25 -7.51 0.37 3.21
N VAL A 26 -7.25 0.81 4.46
CA VAL A 26 -6.89 2.20 4.75
C VAL A 26 -5.54 2.56 4.14
N ASP A 27 -4.55 1.67 4.21
CA ASP A 27 -3.22 1.91 3.63
C ASP A 27 -3.25 2.02 2.10
N VAL A 28 -4.01 1.13 1.44
CA VAL A 28 -4.23 1.18 0.00
C VAL A 28 -4.92 2.49 -0.38
N TRP A 29 -5.96 2.89 0.33
CA TRP A 29 -6.65 4.15 0.07
C TRP A 29 -5.71 5.36 0.22
N LYS A 30 -4.94 5.41 1.32
CA LYS A 30 -3.96 6.47 1.62
C LYS A 30 -2.87 6.58 0.54
N THR A 31 -2.36 5.45 0.05
CA THR A 31 -1.21 5.42 -0.86
C THR A 31 -1.58 5.46 -2.35
N SER A 32 -2.84 5.18 -2.69
CA SER A 32 -3.31 5.13 -4.08
C SER A 32 -3.04 6.41 -4.89
N PRO A 33 -3.27 7.64 -4.38
CA PRO A 33 -3.07 8.85 -5.16
C PRO A 33 -1.61 9.04 -5.59
N PHE A 34 -0.66 8.79 -4.69
CA PHE A 34 0.77 8.89 -4.99
C PHE A 34 1.21 7.87 -6.05
N MET A 35 0.77 6.62 -5.90
CA MET A 35 1.07 5.56 -6.85
C MET A 35 0.45 5.84 -8.23
N ALA A 36 -0.77 6.37 -8.28
CA ALA A 36 -1.42 6.77 -9.51
C ALA A 36 -0.63 7.87 -10.25
N LEU A 37 -0.13 8.89 -9.54
CA LEU A 37 0.67 9.95 -10.13
C LEU A 37 2.02 9.43 -10.66
N LEU A 38 2.68 8.55 -9.92
CA LEU A 38 3.94 7.93 -10.33
C LEU A 38 3.75 7.09 -11.60
N LEU A 39 2.70 6.26 -11.64
CA LEU A 39 2.37 5.47 -12.83
C LEU A 39 1.93 6.35 -14.01
N LEU A 40 1.21 7.45 -13.77
CA LEU A 40 0.83 8.41 -14.80
C LEU A 40 2.07 9.09 -15.42
N ALA A 41 3.05 9.47 -14.60
CA ALA A 41 4.31 10.02 -15.10
C ALA A 41 5.04 9.01 -16.01
N GLY A 42 5.06 7.72 -15.64
CA GLY A 42 5.58 6.66 -16.52
C GLY A 42 4.77 6.50 -17.80
N LEU A 43 3.44 6.56 -17.70
CA LEU A 43 2.54 6.41 -18.84
C LEU A 43 2.75 7.52 -19.88
N GLN A 44 3.02 8.75 -19.44
CA GLN A 44 3.30 9.90 -20.30
C GLN A 44 4.59 9.75 -21.12
N THR A 45 5.48 8.83 -20.77
CA THR A 45 6.69 8.56 -21.55
C THR A 45 6.46 7.61 -22.73
N ILE A 46 5.31 6.93 -22.77
CA ILE A 46 4.97 6.00 -23.85
C ILE A 46 4.50 6.81 -25.08
N PRO A 47 5.16 6.66 -26.25
CA PRO A 47 4.76 7.37 -27.46
C PRO A 47 3.32 7.03 -27.89
N ALA A 48 2.55 8.05 -28.28
CA ALA A 48 1.16 7.89 -28.74
C ALA A 48 1.07 7.08 -30.04
N ASP A 49 2.06 7.22 -30.93
CA ASP A 49 2.14 6.57 -32.23
C ASP A 49 2.04 5.03 -32.15
N LEU A 50 2.49 4.43 -31.03
CA LEU A 50 2.36 2.98 -30.80
C LEU A 50 0.89 2.56 -30.68
N TYR A 51 0.06 3.38 -30.05
CA TYR A 51 -1.38 3.11 -29.91
C TYR A 51 -2.12 3.35 -31.22
N GLU A 52 -1.72 4.37 -31.99
CA GLU A 52 -2.26 4.63 -33.32
C GLU A 52 -1.95 3.48 -34.27
N ALA A 53 -0.69 3.04 -34.34
CA ALA A 53 -0.29 1.88 -35.14
C ALA A 53 -1.07 0.62 -34.75
N ALA A 54 -1.16 0.33 -33.45
CA ALA A 54 -1.92 -0.81 -32.96
C ALA A 54 -3.42 -0.73 -33.28
N SER A 55 -4.00 0.48 -33.33
CA SER A 55 -5.39 0.67 -33.73
C SER A 55 -5.62 0.41 -35.22
N VAL A 56 -4.65 0.79 -36.08
CA VAL A 56 -4.67 0.47 -37.52
C VAL A 56 -4.55 -1.04 -37.73
N ASP A 57 -3.75 -1.72 -36.91
CA ASP A 57 -3.61 -3.18 -36.90
C ASP A 57 -4.83 -3.92 -36.29
N GLY A 58 -5.87 -3.19 -35.87
CA GLY A 58 -7.11 -3.75 -35.33
C GLY A 58 -7.03 -4.22 -33.87
N ALA A 59 -5.99 -3.84 -33.13
CA ALA A 59 -5.85 -4.21 -31.72
C ALA A 59 -6.85 -3.45 -30.84
N ASN A 60 -7.65 -4.19 -30.06
CA ASN A 60 -8.56 -3.60 -29.07
C ASN A 60 -7.81 -3.06 -27.83
N ARG A 61 -8.51 -2.31 -26.97
CA ARG A 61 -7.93 -1.69 -25.76
C ARG A 61 -7.25 -2.67 -24.80
N PHE A 62 -7.78 -3.88 -24.66
CA PHE A 62 -7.17 -4.91 -23.79
C PHE A 62 -5.86 -5.43 -24.38
N HIS A 63 -5.81 -5.64 -25.70
CA HIS A 63 -4.58 -6.00 -26.41
C HIS A 63 -3.53 -4.89 -26.28
N GLN A 64 -3.92 -3.63 -26.49
CA GLN A 64 -3.04 -2.47 -26.32
C GLN A 64 -2.51 -2.39 -24.87
N PHE A 65 -3.37 -2.55 -23.86
CA PHE A 65 -2.93 -2.56 -22.46
C PHE A 65 -1.92 -3.67 -22.17
N ARG A 66 -2.20 -4.90 -22.59
CA ARG A 66 -1.35 -6.06 -22.25
C ARG A 66 -0.02 -6.09 -23.02
N HIS A 67 0.01 -5.57 -24.25
CA HIS A 67 1.17 -5.68 -25.15
C HIS A 67 1.96 -4.37 -25.32
N ILE A 68 1.36 -3.21 -25.03
CA ILE A 68 2.02 -1.89 -25.15
C ILE A 68 2.15 -1.28 -23.76
N THR A 69 1.02 -0.95 -23.12
CA THR A 69 1.02 -0.19 -21.87
C THR A 69 1.75 -0.94 -20.75
N LEU A 70 1.30 -2.15 -20.41
CA LEU A 70 1.84 -2.91 -19.30
C LEU A 70 3.33 -3.23 -19.47
N PRO A 71 3.83 -3.73 -20.62
CA PRO A 71 5.25 -4.01 -20.80
C PRO A 71 6.14 -2.77 -20.74
N LEU A 72 5.73 -1.66 -21.37
CA LEU A 72 6.49 -0.41 -21.38
C LEU A 72 6.44 0.31 -20.04
N LEU A 73 5.37 0.12 -19.25
CA LEU A 73 5.24 0.67 -17.90
C LEU A 73 5.96 -0.18 -16.82
N ARG A 74 6.44 -1.40 -17.15
CA ARG A 74 7.13 -2.29 -16.19
C ARG A 74 8.25 -1.62 -15.39
N PRO A 75 9.16 -0.81 -15.98
CA PRO A 75 10.23 -0.16 -15.23
C PRO A 75 9.67 0.80 -14.17
N THR A 76 8.66 1.59 -14.53
CA THR A 76 7.97 2.49 -13.61
C THR A 76 7.24 1.73 -12.51
N ILE A 77 6.55 0.63 -12.85
CA ILE A 77 5.89 -0.25 -11.87
C ILE A 77 6.94 -0.85 -10.92
N GLY A 78 8.10 -1.26 -11.41
CA GLY A 78 9.19 -1.80 -10.60
C GLY A 78 9.66 -0.80 -9.54
N VAL A 79 9.91 0.45 -9.95
CA VAL A 79 10.27 1.54 -9.04
C VAL A 79 9.14 1.79 -8.03
N ALA A 80 7.89 1.87 -8.49
CA ALA A 80 6.72 2.05 -7.62
C ALA A 80 6.60 0.95 -6.56
N LEU A 81 6.81 -0.31 -6.96
CA LEU A 81 6.77 -1.46 -6.07
C LEU A 81 7.86 -1.40 -5.02
N VAL A 82 9.10 -1.07 -5.39
CA VAL A 82 10.20 -0.94 -4.42
C VAL A 82 9.90 0.13 -3.37
N PHE A 83 9.48 1.33 -3.79
CA PHE A 83 9.09 2.37 -2.82
C PHE A 83 7.92 1.93 -1.95
N ARG A 84 6.93 1.25 -2.54
CA ARG A 84 5.74 0.80 -1.83
C ARG A 84 6.04 -0.28 -0.80
N THR A 85 6.89 -1.26 -1.14
CA THR A 85 7.25 -2.34 -0.21
C THR A 85 8.09 -1.81 0.95
N LEU A 86 9.03 -0.90 0.69
CA LEU A 86 9.82 -0.25 1.74
C LEU A 86 8.93 0.56 2.70
N ASP A 87 7.96 1.32 2.17
CA ASP A 87 7.00 2.07 2.97
C ASP A 87 6.09 1.12 3.80
N ALA A 88 5.60 0.04 3.19
CA ALA A 88 4.75 -0.95 3.86
C ALA A 88 5.44 -1.67 5.02
N LEU A 89 6.72 -2.03 4.86
CA LEU A 89 7.49 -2.74 5.89
C LEU A 89 7.73 -1.87 7.13
N ARG A 90 7.82 -0.54 6.93
CA ARG A 90 8.11 0.43 7.98
C ARG A 90 6.85 1.13 8.52
N VAL A 91 5.67 0.58 8.23
CA VAL A 91 4.41 1.20 8.60
C VAL A 91 4.25 1.27 10.14
N PHE A 92 4.35 2.49 10.65
CA PHE A 92 4.18 2.81 12.07
C PHE A 92 2.88 3.58 12.30
N ASP A 93 2.74 4.73 11.64
CA ASP A 93 1.66 5.69 11.90
C ASP A 93 0.27 5.05 11.81
N LEU A 94 0.02 4.27 10.77
CA LEU A 94 -1.27 3.64 10.53
C LEU A 94 -1.65 2.68 11.67
N PHE A 95 -0.72 1.82 12.08
CA PHE A 95 -0.99 0.83 13.14
C PHE A 95 -1.10 1.49 14.50
N ASN A 96 -0.25 2.47 14.80
CA ASN A 96 -0.31 3.21 16.03
C ASN A 96 -1.63 4.00 16.17
N VAL A 97 -2.11 4.62 15.09
CA VAL A 97 -3.38 5.38 15.09
C VAL A 97 -4.60 4.47 15.15
N LEU A 98 -4.62 3.38 14.37
CA LEU A 98 -5.79 2.51 14.29
C LEU A 98 -5.92 1.54 15.47
N PHE A 99 -4.80 1.02 16.00
CA PHE A 99 -4.82 -0.05 16.99
C PHE A 99 -4.13 0.33 18.31
N GLY A 100 -3.35 1.42 18.34
CA GLY A 100 -2.51 1.73 19.50
C GLY A 100 -1.57 0.56 19.80
N ARG A 101 -1.82 -0.13 20.92
CA ARG A 101 -1.07 -1.32 21.36
C ARG A 101 -1.77 -2.65 21.08
N ALA A 102 -2.98 -2.63 20.53
CA ALA A 102 -3.79 -3.83 20.34
C ALA A 102 -3.26 -4.73 19.21
N GLN A 103 -2.54 -4.14 18.25
CA GLN A 103 -1.89 -4.85 17.16
C GLN A 103 -0.56 -4.19 16.84
N LEU A 104 0.55 -4.92 17.01
CA LEU A 104 1.90 -4.41 16.84
C LEU A 104 2.50 -4.83 15.50
N THR A 105 3.13 -3.88 14.81
CA THR A 105 4.11 -4.13 13.75
C THR A 105 5.51 -4.11 14.33
N MET A 106 6.51 -4.50 13.53
CA MET A 106 7.91 -4.36 13.96
C MET A 106 8.25 -2.89 14.28
N ALA A 107 7.68 -1.93 13.55
CA ALA A 107 7.92 -0.51 13.77
C ALA A 107 7.27 -0.01 15.08
N THR A 108 6.03 -0.41 15.38
CA THR A 108 5.39 -0.03 16.65
C THR A 108 6.02 -0.74 17.84
N TYR A 109 6.46 -2.00 17.67
CA TYR A 109 7.21 -2.73 18.68
C TYR A 109 8.56 -2.05 19.00
N ASN A 110 9.26 -1.58 17.97
CA ASN A 110 10.50 -0.83 18.15
C ASN A 110 10.25 0.45 18.96
N TYR A 111 9.17 1.18 18.65
CA TYR A 111 8.77 2.38 19.38
C TYR A 111 8.45 2.09 20.85
N GLU A 112 7.71 1.01 21.15
CA GLU A 112 7.44 0.63 22.54
C GLU A 112 8.70 0.27 23.31
N THR A 113 9.66 -0.38 22.65
CA THR A 113 10.91 -0.78 23.30
C THR A 113 11.82 0.42 23.59
N LEU A 114 11.81 1.41 22.69
CA LEU A 114 12.53 2.66 22.87
C LEU A 114 11.88 3.54 23.95
N VAL A 115 10.59 3.85 23.82
CA VAL A 115 9.90 4.85 24.65
C VAL A 115 9.30 4.25 25.91
N GLY A 116 8.69 3.07 25.81
CA GLY A 116 8.05 2.40 26.93
C GLY A 116 9.04 1.72 27.86
N ASN A 117 9.97 0.93 27.30
CA ASN A 117 10.90 0.12 28.09
C ASN A 117 12.26 0.80 28.32
N GLN A 118 12.56 1.94 27.68
CA GLN A 118 13.83 2.67 27.75
C GLN A 118 15.06 1.79 27.40
N GLN A 119 14.87 0.83 26.49
CA GLN A 119 15.94 -0.08 26.05
C GLN A 119 16.56 0.40 24.73
N ASP A 120 17.26 1.52 24.80
CA ASP A 120 17.77 2.25 23.64
C ASP A 120 18.66 1.40 22.72
N GLY A 121 19.54 0.58 23.32
CA GLY A 121 20.44 -0.29 22.56
C GLY A 121 19.72 -1.40 21.80
N TYR A 122 18.70 -2.00 22.40
CA TYR A 122 17.89 -3.05 21.76
C TYR A 122 16.98 -2.45 20.68
N ALA A 123 16.33 -1.32 20.97
CA ALA A 123 15.53 -0.60 19.99
C ALA A 123 16.37 -0.17 18.77
N SER A 124 17.63 0.26 18.99
CA SER A 124 18.55 0.57 17.90
C SER A 124 18.83 -0.65 17.02
N ALA A 125 19.03 -1.84 17.60
CA ALA A 125 19.25 -3.07 16.85
C ALA A 125 18.02 -3.49 16.02
N VAL A 126 16.82 -3.39 16.61
CA VAL A 126 15.55 -3.64 15.90
C VAL A 126 15.37 -2.63 14.75
N GLY A 127 15.69 -1.36 14.98
CA GLY A 127 15.64 -0.31 13.96
C GLY A 127 16.54 -0.60 12.76
N VAL A 128 17.76 -1.09 12.98
CA VAL A 128 18.70 -1.49 11.90
C VAL A 128 18.16 -2.67 11.11
N LEU A 129 17.53 -3.65 11.74
CA LEU A 129 16.97 -4.82 11.04
C LEU A 129 15.76 -4.48 10.16
N ILE A 130 15.01 -3.44 10.52
CA ILE A 130 13.86 -2.95 9.75
C ILE A 130 14.31 -2.07 8.55
N PHE A 131 15.54 -1.56 8.57
CA PHE A 131 16.07 -0.63 7.57
C PHE A 131 16.82 -1.33 6.43
#